data_AF-A0A495LW96-F1
#
_entry.id   AF-A0A495LW96-F1
#
_cell.length_a   1.000
_cell.length_b   1.000
_cell.length_c   1.000
_cell.angle_alpha   90.00
_cell.angle_beta   90.00
_cell.angle_gamma   90.00
#
_symmetry.space_group_name_H-M   'P 1'
#
loop_
_entity.id
_entity.type
_entity.pdbx_description
1 polymer ?
#
loop_
_entity_poly.entity_id
_entity_poly.type
_entity_poly.pdbx_seq_one_letter_code
_entity_poly.pdbx_strand_id
1 'polypeptide(L)'
;MRMNFLSSKKLLCTGLLGTLFFSAGCSKDDGESSIGNWLESTVFNGRPRSSATSFTIGNSAYVGTGYDGSNYLNDFWQYDIEGNFWVQKADFPGEKRSSSVAFAIGNNGYLGTGYNGTTQLTDFYKYDTQNNTWTPISNFGNGLLRRGAVAFNSATAGYVGSGFDGENDKKDFWKYDPVTDTWTEQFGFGGAKRREGTTFTIGTKVYFGTGSSNGINIKDFWVFDTATETWKKLSDLDANEKYNIARTNAVGFSIGSYGYITSGGTTKDIWEYNPANDTWSTKTNFEAVARQDAISISNGERGFVLLGKNGTFYFDDMYEFKPNDAPNSDD
;
A
#
# COMPACT_ATOMS: atom_id res chain seq x y z
N MET A 1 39.28 -14.10 -82.50
CA MET A 1 38.55 -14.95 -83.47
C MET A 1 37.96 -16.13 -82.71
N ARG A 2 36.62 -16.35 -82.76
CA ARG A 2 35.83 -17.53 -82.28
C ARG A 2 36.01 -17.94 -80.80
N MET A 3 34.97 -17.96 -79.95
CA MET A 3 33.73 -18.80 -79.90
C MET A 3 33.93 -20.25 -79.40
N ASN A 4 33.54 -20.44 -78.12
CA ASN A 4 32.83 -21.55 -77.43
C ASN A 4 32.66 -22.93 -78.09
N PHE A 5 32.78 -24.00 -77.27
CA PHE A 5 31.76 -25.07 -77.00
C PHE A 5 32.27 -25.86 -75.75
N LEU A 6 31.66 -25.87 -74.55
CA LEU A 6 30.39 -26.45 -74.04
C LEU A 6 30.43 -27.92 -73.55
N SER A 7 29.51 -28.20 -72.59
CA SER A 7 29.14 -29.50 -71.95
C SER A 7 29.96 -29.92 -70.69
N SER A 8 29.40 -30.52 -69.60
CA SER A 8 27.98 -30.69 -69.18
C SER A 8 27.81 -31.13 -67.70
N LYS A 9 26.79 -30.56 -67.00
CA LYS A 9 25.86 -31.11 -65.96
C LYS A 9 26.43 -31.92 -64.75
N LYS A 10 26.32 -31.42 -63.50
CA LYS A 10 25.19 -31.48 -62.52
C LYS A 10 24.97 -32.82 -61.79
N LEU A 11 25.04 -32.82 -60.45
CA LEU A 11 24.01 -33.38 -59.54
C LEU A 11 24.09 -32.77 -58.11
N LEU A 12 23.12 -33.08 -57.24
CA LEU A 12 22.77 -32.37 -55.99
C LEU A 12 22.58 -33.35 -54.79
N CYS A 13 22.10 -32.83 -53.63
CA CYS A 13 21.60 -33.51 -52.41
C CYS A 13 22.65 -33.88 -51.33
N THR A 14 22.76 -33.20 -50.17
CA THR A 14 21.87 -33.05 -48.96
C THR A 14 22.07 -34.11 -47.88
N GLY A 15 22.36 -33.68 -46.64
CA GLY A 15 22.40 -34.49 -45.41
C GLY A 15 22.41 -33.58 -44.17
N LEU A 16 21.74 -33.97 -43.09
CA LEU A 16 21.34 -33.09 -41.96
C LEU A 16 21.61 -33.76 -40.60
N LEU A 17 21.69 -32.94 -39.54
CA LEU A 17 21.53 -33.24 -38.10
C LEU A 17 22.72 -33.83 -37.30
N GLY A 18 22.89 -33.34 -36.05
CA GLY A 18 23.82 -33.89 -35.04
C GLY A 18 24.24 -32.89 -33.95
N THR A 19 23.40 -32.66 -32.94
CA THR A 19 23.65 -31.78 -31.78
C THR A 19 24.28 -32.49 -30.58
N LEU A 20 25.13 -31.82 -29.79
CA LEU A 20 25.06 -31.85 -28.30
C LEU A 20 25.93 -30.77 -27.62
N PHE A 21 25.46 -30.31 -26.46
CA PHE A 21 26.03 -29.26 -25.60
C PHE A 21 27.10 -29.79 -24.63
N PHE A 22 27.96 -28.91 -24.10
CA PHE A 22 27.99 -28.62 -22.64
C PHE A 22 28.65 -27.27 -22.34
N SER A 23 28.30 -26.67 -21.20
CA SER A 23 28.55 -25.28 -20.81
C SER A 23 29.60 -25.12 -19.71
N ALA A 24 30.21 -23.94 -19.65
CA ALA A 24 30.82 -23.38 -18.45
C ALA A 24 30.89 -21.85 -18.57
N GLY A 25 29.75 -21.18 -18.41
CA GLY A 25 29.68 -19.72 -18.35
C GLY A 25 29.87 -19.24 -16.92
N CYS A 26 30.97 -18.53 -16.65
CA CYS A 26 31.09 -17.67 -15.47
C CYS A 26 31.01 -16.21 -15.93
N SER A 27 29.79 -15.72 -16.21
CA SER A 27 29.54 -14.29 -16.08
C SER A 27 29.47 -13.98 -14.59
N LYS A 28 30.30 -13.04 -14.13
CA LYS A 28 30.05 -12.40 -12.85
C LYS A 28 28.73 -11.66 -12.97
N ASP A 29 27.87 -11.78 -11.96
CA ASP A 29 26.80 -10.80 -11.78
C ASP A 29 27.47 -9.48 -11.44
N ASP A 30 27.54 -8.58 -12.41
CA ASP A 30 27.82 -7.17 -12.17
C ASP A 30 26.56 -6.59 -11.53
N GLY A 31 26.44 -6.79 -10.22
CA GLY A 31 25.28 -6.38 -9.44
C GLY A 31 25.10 -4.87 -9.49
N GLU A 32 24.07 -4.41 -10.20
CA GLU A 32 23.50 -3.09 -9.94
C GLU A 32 23.08 -3.08 -8.47
N SER A 33 23.80 -2.31 -7.65
CA SER A 33 23.36 -1.97 -6.30
C SER A 33 21.99 -1.31 -6.44
N SER A 34 20.95 -1.96 -5.94
CA SER A 34 19.61 -1.39 -5.93
C SER A 34 19.66 -0.02 -5.27
N ILE A 35 19.00 0.96 -5.87
CA ILE A 35 18.88 2.30 -5.28
C ILE A 35 17.75 2.32 -4.25
N GLY A 36 17.84 3.22 -3.28
CA GLY A 36 16.97 3.28 -2.12
C GLY A 36 17.78 3.04 -0.85
N ASN A 37 17.68 3.96 0.10
CA ASN A 37 18.25 3.84 1.45
C ASN A 37 17.11 3.94 2.49
N TRP A 38 17.28 3.33 3.66
CA TRP A 38 16.41 3.60 4.81
C TRP A 38 17.17 4.30 5.91
N LEU A 39 16.52 5.30 6.51
CA LEU A 39 17.04 5.98 7.69
C LEU A 39 16.14 5.66 8.87
N GLU A 40 16.71 5.23 10.00
CA GLU A 40 15.96 5.15 11.25
C GLU A 40 15.49 6.56 11.65
N SER A 41 14.21 6.67 12.00
CA SER A 41 13.55 7.91 12.44
C SER A 41 13.33 7.86 13.95
N THR A 42 12.72 8.89 14.54
CA THR A 42 12.29 8.78 15.95
C THR A 42 11.31 7.62 16.15
N VAL A 43 11.47 6.88 17.24
CA VAL A 43 10.52 5.84 17.65
C VAL A 43 9.14 6.44 17.94
N PHE A 44 8.10 5.62 17.80
CA PHE A 44 6.74 5.98 18.14
C PHE A 44 6.58 6.09 19.67
N ASN A 45 6.14 7.26 20.17
CA ASN A 45 5.96 7.49 21.61
C ASN A 45 4.77 6.73 22.24
N GLY A 46 3.86 6.20 21.44
CA GLY A 46 2.81 5.31 21.92
C GLY A 46 3.27 3.85 22.02
N ARG A 47 2.39 2.95 22.48
CA ARG A 47 2.74 1.51 22.57
C ARG A 47 3.05 0.89 21.19
N PRO A 48 4.00 -0.07 21.10
CA PRO A 48 4.18 -0.90 19.92
C PRO A 48 2.89 -1.66 19.59
N ARG A 49 2.53 -1.74 18.30
CA ARG A 49 1.21 -2.24 17.88
C ARG A 49 1.17 -2.67 16.42
N SER A 50 0.17 -3.47 16.06
CA SER A 50 -0.17 -3.81 14.68
C SER A 50 -1.58 -3.35 14.32
N SER A 51 -1.84 -3.26 13.02
CA SER A 51 -3.17 -2.98 12.45
C SER A 51 -3.76 -1.67 13.01
N ALA A 52 -2.89 -0.70 13.28
CA ALA A 52 -3.23 0.68 13.56
C ALA A 52 -3.76 1.37 12.30
N THR A 53 -4.18 2.63 12.42
CA THR A 53 -4.63 3.43 11.29
C THR A 53 -3.92 4.78 11.27
N SER A 54 -3.73 5.34 10.06
CA SER A 54 -3.07 6.63 9.88
C SER A 54 -3.71 7.48 8.78
N PHE A 55 -3.49 8.79 8.87
CA PHE A 55 -3.73 9.76 7.81
C PHE A 55 -2.74 10.91 7.93
N THR A 56 -2.51 11.66 6.84
CA THR A 56 -1.58 12.79 6.83
C THR A 56 -2.26 14.06 6.31
N ILE A 57 -2.00 15.20 6.97
CA ILE A 57 -2.50 16.53 6.62
C ILE A 57 -1.28 17.46 6.57
N GLY A 58 -0.79 17.73 5.36
CA GLY A 58 0.44 18.49 5.15
C GLY A 58 1.63 17.82 5.87
N ASN A 59 2.29 18.56 6.76
CA ASN A 59 3.42 18.07 7.55
C ASN A 59 3.02 17.24 8.79
N SER A 60 1.73 17.19 9.13
CA SER A 60 1.25 16.49 10.33
C SER A 60 0.62 15.14 9.96
N ALA A 61 1.24 14.06 10.43
CA ALA A 61 0.66 12.73 10.34
C ALA A 61 0.00 12.34 11.65
N TYR A 62 -1.05 11.54 11.58
CA TYR A 62 -1.83 11.13 12.73
C TYR A 62 -1.91 9.61 12.76
N VAL A 63 -1.76 9.02 13.94
CA VAL A 63 -1.77 7.57 14.18
C VAL A 63 -2.63 7.26 15.39
N GLY A 64 -3.44 6.22 15.28
CA GLY A 64 -4.20 5.70 16.40
C GLY A 64 -4.69 4.28 16.21
N THR A 65 -5.49 3.83 17.17
CA THR A 65 -6.05 2.48 17.24
C THR A 65 -4.95 1.40 17.17
N GLY A 66 -5.29 0.17 16.78
CA GLY A 66 -4.39 -0.97 16.67
C GLY A 66 -4.46 -1.93 17.86
N TYR A 67 -3.56 -2.91 17.86
CA TYR A 67 -3.49 -3.98 18.85
C TYR A 67 -2.05 -4.14 19.36
N ASP A 68 -1.82 -4.07 20.68
CA ASP A 68 -0.49 -4.19 21.32
C ASP A 68 -0.04 -5.63 21.64
N GLY A 69 -0.76 -6.63 21.12
CA GLY A 69 -0.55 -8.03 21.47
C GLY A 69 -1.44 -8.53 22.60
N SER A 70 -1.99 -7.63 23.43
CA SER A 70 -2.93 -7.96 24.52
C SER A 70 -4.23 -7.15 24.48
N ASN A 71 -4.17 -5.89 24.05
CA ASN A 71 -5.25 -4.92 24.10
C ASN A 71 -5.47 -4.29 22.73
N TYR A 72 -6.74 -4.09 22.37
CA TYR A 72 -7.11 -3.09 21.38
C TYR A 72 -6.93 -1.69 21.95
N LEU A 73 -6.60 -0.73 21.09
CA LEU A 73 -6.19 0.60 21.50
C LEU A 73 -7.12 1.70 20.96
N ASN A 74 -7.06 2.88 21.58
CA ASN A 74 -7.75 4.10 21.18
C ASN A 74 -6.94 5.38 21.47
N ASP A 75 -5.70 5.25 21.94
CA ASP A 75 -4.80 6.39 22.07
C ASP A 75 -4.50 6.98 20.69
N PHE A 76 -4.32 8.30 20.64
CA PHE A 76 -4.18 9.04 19.40
C PHE A 76 -3.00 10.00 19.45
N TRP A 77 -2.20 10.00 18.38
CA TRP A 77 -0.91 10.67 18.32
C TRP A 77 -0.75 11.43 17.01
N GLN A 78 -0.12 12.61 17.08
CA GLN A 78 0.37 13.34 15.92
C GLN A 78 1.89 13.20 15.85
N TYR A 79 2.42 12.89 14.67
CA TYR A 79 3.81 13.08 14.29
C TYR A 79 3.96 14.38 13.50
N ASP A 80 4.96 15.18 13.83
CA ASP A 80 5.43 16.28 12.99
C ASP A 80 6.60 15.78 12.12
N ILE A 81 6.41 15.75 10.79
CA ILE A 81 7.36 15.12 9.86
C ILE A 81 8.68 15.91 9.80
N GLU A 82 8.64 17.22 9.56
CA GLU A 82 9.84 18.07 9.58
C GLU A 82 10.46 18.23 10.98
N GLY A 83 9.63 18.31 12.03
CA GLY A 83 10.10 18.43 13.41
C GLY A 83 10.67 17.14 14.01
N ASN A 84 10.34 15.97 13.45
CA ASN A 84 10.73 14.64 13.93
C ASN A 84 10.34 14.40 15.41
N PHE A 85 9.10 14.73 15.79
CA PHE A 85 8.60 14.49 17.15
C PHE A 85 7.12 14.10 17.19
N TRP A 86 6.76 13.36 18.25
CA TRP A 86 5.39 12.90 18.51
C TRP A 86 4.73 13.70 19.64
N VAL A 87 3.44 14.00 19.48
CA VAL A 87 2.58 14.66 20.48
C VAL A 87 1.29 13.86 20.64
N GLN A 88 0.97 13.42 21.86
CA GLN A 88 -0.33 12.78 22.13
C GLN A 88 -1.46 13.80 21.96
N LYS A 89 -2.56 13.35 21.38
CA LYS A 89 -3.77 14.12 21.11
C LYS A 89 -4.93 13.61 21.95
N ALA A 90 -6.12 14.17 21.77
CA ALA A 90 -7.32 13.61 22.37
C ALA A 90 -7.53 12.19 21.85
N ASP A 91 -7.56 11.23 22.78
CA ASP A 91 -7.81 9.82 22.48
C ASP A 91 -9.11 9.67 21.67
N PHE A 92 -9.13 8.69 20.77
CA PHE A 92 -10.29 8.37 19.97
C PHE A 92 -11.44 7.88 20.87
N PRO A 93 -12.65 8.47 20.79
CA PRO A 93 -13.72 8.25 21.78
C PRO A 93 -14.57 7.00 21.52
N GLY A 94 -14.52 6.43 20.31
CA GLY A 94 -15.22 5.19 20.00
C GLY A 94 -14.54 3.97 20.64
N GLU A 95 -15.15 2.80 20.50
CA GLU A 95 -14.59 1.56 21.05
C GLU A 95 -13.14 1.30 20.60
N LYS A 96 -12.32 0.78 21.52
CA LYS A 96 -10.94 0.33 21.24
C LYS A 96 -10.93 -0.71 20.13
N ARG A 97 -10.09 -0.54 19.11
CA ARG A 97 -10.17 -1.33 17.88
C ARG A 97 -8.83 -1.51 17.16
N SER A 98 -8.78 -2.45 16.22
CA SER A 98 -7.75 -2.56 15.18
C SER A 98 -8.38 -2.62 13.79
N SER A 99 -7.56 -2.57 12.74
CA SER A 99 -7.98 -2.75 11.34
C SER A 99 -9.08 -1.78 10.90
N SER A 100 -9.13 -0.60 11.53
CA SER A 100 -9.96 0.55 11.18
C SER A 100 -9.34 1.32 10.02
N VAL A 101 -10.14 2.16 9.38
CA VAL A 101 -9.66 3.03 8.29
C VAL A 101 -9.69 4.49 8.72
N ALA A 102 -8.84 5.29 8.10
CA ALA A 102 -8.85 6.74 8.25
C ALA A 102 -8.53 7.45 6.93
N PHE A 103 -8.97 8.70 6.82
CA PHE A 103 -8.68 9.61 5.71
C PHE A 103 -8.75 11.07 6.18
N ALA A 104 -8.34 12.01 5.34
CA ALA A 104 -8.42 13.44 5.65
C ALA A 104 -9.33 14.20 4.66
N ILE A 105 -9.99 15.26 5.10
CA ILE A 105 -10.62 16.24 4.19
C ILE A 105 -10.37 17.65 4.74
N GLY A 106 -9.67 18.47 3.96
CA GLY A 106 -9.12 19.75 4.43
C GLY A 106 -8.24 19.53 5.67
N ASN A 107 -8.51 20.30 6.72
CA ASN A 107 -7.79 20.22 8.00
C ASN A 107 -8.46 19.26 9.01
N ASN A 108 -9.28 18.29 8.58
CA ASN A 108 -9.95 17.36 9.49
C ASN A 108 -9.57 15.92 9.16
N GLY A 109 -9.34 15.13 10.20
CA GLY A 109 -9.23 13.68 10.11
C GLY A 109 -10.60 13.02 10.21
N TYR A 110 -10.72 11.82 9.66
CA TYR A 110 -11.91 10.98 9.74
C TYR A 110 -11.46 9.56 10.02
N LEU A 111 -12.05 8.91 11.02
CA LEU A 111 -11.65 7.57 11.47
C LEU A 111 -12.90 6.78 11.84
N GLY A 112 -13.00 5.55 11.34
CA GLY A 112 -14.10 4.65 11.67
C GLY A 112 -13.89 3.23 11.20
N THR A 113 -14.95 2.42 11.28
CA THR A 113 -14.92 0.97 11.08
C THR A 113 -13.93 0.28 12.04
N GLY A 114 -13.53 -0.97 11.78
CA GLY A 114 -12.50 -1.70 12.52
C GLY A 114 -13.06 -2.90 13.26
N TYR A 115 -12.27 -3.45 14.18
CA TYR A 115 -12.58 -4.66 14.94
C TYR A 115 -12.21 -4.49 16.42
N ASN A 116 -13.15 -4.74 17.33
CA ASN A 116 -12.95 -4.60 18.78
C ASN A 116 -12.52 -5.90 19.50
N GLY A 117 -12.23 -6.97 18.76
CA GLY A 117 -11.99 -8.31 19.31
C GLY A 117 -13.22 -9.22 19.37
N THR A 118 -14.41 -8.68 19.14
CA THR A 118 -15.68 -9.42 19.08
C THR A 118 -16.33 -9.27 17.71
N THR A 119 -16.61 -8.04 17.29
CA THR A 119 -17.35 -7.68 16.07
C THR A 119 -16.61 -6.62 15.26
N GLN A 120 -16.92 -6.57 13.96
CA GLN A 120 -16.65 -5.41 13.13
C GLN A 120 -17.49 -4.22 13.61
N LEU A 121 -17.05 -3.01 13.25
CA LEU A 121 -17.68 -1.77 13.70
C LEU A 121 -18.20 -0.95 12.51
N THR A 122 -19.15 -0.05 12.79
CA THR A 122 -19.87 0.76 11.79
C THR A 122 -19.71 2.26 12.02
N ASP A 123 -19.28 2.66 13.22
CA ASP A 123 -19.16 4.04 13.67
C ASP A 123 -18.01 4.78 12.98
N PHE A 124 -18.20 6.09 12.84
CA PHE A 124 -17.22 7.02 12.28
C PHE A 124 -17.20 8.31 13.09
N TYR A 125 -16.02 8.90 13.22
CA TYR A 125 -15.80 10.18 13.89
C TYR A 125 -14.96 11.10 13.03
N LYS A 126 -15.26 12.39 13.12
CA LYS A 126 -14.44 13.48 12.60
C LYS A 126 -13.51 13.99 13.72
N TYR A 127 -12.23 14.16 13.42
CA TYR A 127 -11.25 14.82 14.27
C TYR A 127 -10.98 16.24 13.77
N ASP A 128 -11.23 17.22 14.64
CA ASP A 128 -10.85 18.62 14.45
C ASP A 128 -9.41 18.82 14.95
N THR A 129 -8.47 19.07 14.04
CA THR A 129 -7.05 19.24 14.37
C THR A 129 -6.75 20.57 15.08
N GLN A 130 -7.61 21.59 14.92
CA GLN A 130 -7.44 22.91 15.53
C GLN A 130 -7.87 22.87 17.00
N ASN A 131 -9.01 22.24 17.28
CA ASN A 131 -9.59 22.16 18.62
C ASN A 131 -9.11 20.92 19.40
N ASN A 132 -8.45 19.96 18.74
CA ASN A 132 -8.05 18.67 19.33
C ASN A 132 -9.27 17.91 19.91
N THR A 133 -10.34 17.82 19.12
CA THR A 133 -11.62 17.24 19.55
C THR A 133 -12.20 16.29 18.51
N TRP A 134 -12.87 15.25 18.97
CA TRP A 134 -13.61 14.30 18.14
C TRP A 134 -15.11 14.57 18.19
N THR A 135 -15.80 14.37 17.07
CA THR A 135 -17.26 14.46 16.95
C THR A 135 -17.78 13.23 16.20
N PRO A 136 -18.80 12.51 16.70
CA PRO A 136 -19.44 11.43 15.95
C PRO A 136 -20.13 11.99 14.70
N ILE A 137 -20.08 11.21 13.61
CA ILE A 137 -20.71 11.52 12.31
C ILE A 137 -21.46 10.28 11.81
N SER A 138 -22.09 10.35 10.64
CA SER A 138 -22.84 9.21 10.07
C SER A 138 -22.01 7.94 9.95
N ASN A 139 -22.58 6.84 10.46
CA ASN A 139 -22.02 5.49 10.39
C ASN A 139 -21.74 5.07 8.93
N PHE A 140 -20.63 4.37 8.73
CA PHE A 140 -20.16 3.89 7.42
C PHE A 140 -21.28 3.18 6.65
N GLY A 141 -21.50 3.60 5.40
CA GLY A 141 -22.42 2.93 4.48
C GLY A 141 -23.87 2.84 4.97
N ASN A 142 -24.31 3.74 5.86
CA ASN A 142 -25.60 3.69 6.55
C ASN A 142 -25.72 2.51 7.54
N GLY A 143 -24.63 2.18 8.24
CA GLY A 143 -24.60 1.15 9.29
C GLY A 143 -24.02 -0.20 8.85
N LEU A 144 -23.17 -0.22 7.82
CA LEU A 144 -22.49 -1.44 7.37
C LEU A 144 -21.30 -1.77 8.26
N LEU A 145 -21.14 -3.06 8.57
CA LEU A 145 -20.00 -3.60 9.29
C LEU A 145 -18.75 -3.61 8.39
N ARG A 146 -17.59 -3.21 8.95
CA ARG A 146 -16.32 -3.31 8.21
C ARG A 146 -15.07 -3.41 9.07
N ARG A 147 -14.09 -4.20 8.62
CA ARG A 147 -12.67 -4.15 9.04
C ARG A 147 -11.75 -4.47 7.87
N GLY A 148 -10.49 -4.05 7.93
CA GLY A 148 -9.45 -4.40 6.94
C GLY A 148 -9.80 -3.92 5.52
N ALA A 149 -10.54 -2.81 5.44
CA ALA A 149 -10.84 -2.09 4.20
C ALA A 149 -9.71 -1.12 3.85
N VAL A 150 -9.79 -0.51 2.67
CA VAL A 150 -8.95 0.64 2.31
C VAL A 150 -9.75 1.93 2.39
N ALA A 151 -9.06 3.04 2.64
CA ALA A 151 -9.63 4.37 2.56
C ALA A 151 -8.67 5.36 1.90
N PHE A 152 -9.25 6.37 1.28
CA PHE A 152 -8.55 7.47 0.63
C PHE A 152 -9.48 8.69 0.53
N ASN A 153 -8.99 9.82 0.05
CA ASN A 153 -9.77 11.04 -0.08
C ASN A 153 -9.46 11.80 -1.38
N SER A 154 -10.41 12.62 -1.81
CA SER A 154 -10.16 13.75 -2.69
C SER A 154 -9.89 15.01 -1.84
N ALA A 155 -9.91 16.20 -2.46
CA ALA A 155 -9.91 17.46 -1.70
C ALA A 155 -11.22 17.72 -0.92
N THR A 156 -12.32 17.02 -1.26
CA THR A 156 -13.68 17.34 -0.79
C THR A 156 -14.48 16.16 -0.26
N ALA A 157 -14.08 14.92 -0.52
CA ALA A 157 -14.80 13.71 -0.15
C ALA A 157 -13.86 12.61 0.33
N GLY A 158 -14.36 11.76 1.23
CA GLY A 158 -13.69 10.53 1.66
C GLY A 158 -14.24 9.32 0.92
N TYR A 159 -13.45 8.27 0.78
CA TYR A 159 -13.85 7.02 0.15
C TYR A 159 -13.38 5.85 1.01
N VAL A 160 -14.26 4.87 1.22
CA VAL A 160 -13.96 3.63 1.96
C VAL A 160 -14.53 2.46 1.17
N GLY A 161 -13.74 1.39 1.02
CA GLY A 161 -14.20 0.21 0.28
C GLY A 161 -13.33 -1.01 0.41
N SER A 162 -13.79 -2.12 -0.17
CA SER A 162 -13.30 -3.47 0.10
C SER A 162 -13.35 -3.82 1.61
N GLY A 163 -12.57 -4.79 2.09
CA GLY A 163 -12.58 -5.24 3.47
C GLY A 163 -13.59 -6.35 3.75
N PHE A 164 -13.78 -6.65 5.04
CA PHE A 164 -14.58 -7.78 5.54
C PHE A 164 -15.65 -7.29 6.51
N ASP A 165 -16.89 -7.76 6.37
CA ASP A 165 -18.04 -7.33 7.19
C ASP A 165 -18.37 -8.24 8.38
N GLY A 166 -17.67 -9.36 8.52
CA GLY A 166 -17.99 -10.42 9.50
C GLY A 166 -18.31 -11.76 8.85
N GLU A 167 -18.78 -11.74 7.60
CA GLU A 167 -19.19 -12.94 6.85
C GLU A 167 -18.46 -13.05 5.50
N ASN A 168 -18.30 -11.93 4.80
CA ASN A 168 -17.86 -11.86 3.41
C ASN A 168 -16.79 -10.79 3.20
N ASP A 169 -15.75 -11.12 2.43
CA ASP A 169 -14.93 -10.09 1.78
C ASP A 169 -15.79 -9.32 0.76
N LYS A 170 -15.51 -8.03 0.57
CA LYS A 170 -16.32 -7.12 -0.25
C LYS A 170 -15.50 -6.44 -1.35
N LYS A 171 -16.23 -5.78 -2.26
CA LYS A 171 -15.70 -4.95 -3.36
C LYS A 171 -16.51 -3.66 -3.57
N ASP A 172 -17.44 -3.37 -2.67
CA ASP A 172 -18.17 -2.11 -2.62
C ASP A 172 -17.21 -0.97 -2.27
N PHE A 173 -17.53 0.22 -2.75
CA PHE A 173 -16.89 1.48 -2.36
C PHE A 173 -17.99 2.47 -2.02
N TRP A 174 -17.76 3.28 -1.00
CA TRP A 174 -18.69 4.29 -0.53
C TRP A 174 -17.98 5.63 -0.42
N LYS A 175 -18.64 6.67 -0.89
CA LYS A 175 -18.20 8.07 -0.81
C LYS A 175 -18.88 8.74 0.37
N TYR A 176 -18.10 9.45 1.17
CA TYR A 176 -18.56 10.30 2.26
C TYR A 176 -18.54 11.77 1.83
N ASP A 177 -19.67 12.46 1.98
CA ASP A 177 -19.79 13.91 1.82
C ASP A 177 -19.80 14.58 3.21
N PRO A 178 -18.78 15.40 3.55
CA PRO A 178 -18.67 16.08 4.83
C PRO A 178 -19.57 17.31 4.98
N VAL A 179 -20.23 17.76 3.89
CA VAL A 179 -21.18 18.89 3.92
C VAL A 179 -22.56 18.42 4.35
N THR A 180 -22.99 17.25 3.88
CA THR A 180 -24.29 16.65 4.22
C THR A 180 -24.23 15.60 5.32
N ASP A 181 -23.03 15.15 5.71
CA ASP A 181 -22.80 14.02 6.64
C ASP A 181 -23.51 12.73 6.15
N THR A 182 -23.24 12.35 4.90
CA THR A 182 -23.90 11.18 4.26
C THR A 182 -22.93 10.29 3.49
N TRP A 183 -23.19 8.98 3.54
CA TRP A 183 -22.51 7.98 2.73
C TRP A 183 -23.36 7.56 1.51
N THR A 184 -22.75 7.52 0.33
CA THR A 184 -23.38 7.05 -0.92
C THR A 184 -22.52 5.97 -1.57
N GLU A 185 -23.11 4.84 -1.95
CA GLU A 185 -22.39 3.77 -2.67
C GLU A 185 -21.89 4.26 -4.04
N GLN A 186 -20.70 3.83 -4.41
CA GLN A 186 -20.05 4.15 -5.68
C GLN A 186 -19.94 2.90 -6.53
N PHE A 187 -20.47 2.97 -7.75
CA PHE A 187 -20.44 1.88 -8.72
C PHE A 187 -19.28 2.06 -9.71
N GLY A 188 -18.76 0.96 -10.25
CA GLY A 188 -17.73 0.98 -11.29
C GLY A 188 -16.40 0.29 -10.93
N PHE A 189 -16.19 -0.09 -9.66
CA PHE A 189 -15.05 -0.96 -9.32
C PHE A 189 -15.27 -2.38 -9.88
N GLY A 190 -14.58 -2.68 -10.98
CA GLY A 190 -14.67 -3.96 -11.68
C GLY A 190 -13.84 -5.09 -11.06
N GLY A 191 -13.01 -4.80 -10.06
CA GLY A 191 -12.06 -5.73 -9.48
C GLY A 191 -12.66 -6.80 -8.57
N ALA A 192 -11.80 -7.72 -8.13
CA ALA A 192 -12.17 -8.77 -7.19
C ALA A 192 -12.47 -8.22 -5.77
N LYS A 193 -13.30 -8.96 -5.03
CA LYS A 193 -13.43 -8.83 -3.57
C LYS A 193 -12.06 -8.95 -2.91
N ARG A 194 -11.79 -8.18 -1.85
CA ARG A 194 -10.58 -8.35 -1.02
C ARG A 194 -10.72 -7.69 0.35
N ARG A 195 -9.81 -8.06 1.25
CA ARG A 195 -9.46 -7.36 2.49
C ARG A 195 -7.93 -7.28 2.62
N GLU A 196 -7.43 -6.48 3.56
CA GLU A 196 -5.98 -6.33 3.84
C GLU A 196 -5.18 -5.86 2.61
N GLY A 197 -5.84 -5.14 1.69
CA GLY A 197 -5.23 -4.50 0.53
C GLY A 197 -4.64 -3.14 0.89
N THR A 198 -3.94 -2.52 -0.06
CA THR A 198 -3.22 -1.26 0.19
C THR A 198 -3.40 -0.25 -0.93
N THR A 199 -3.25 1.03 -0.59
CA THR A 199 -3.42 2.16 -1.52
C THR A 199 -2.29 3.18 -1.39
N PHE A 200 -1.99 3.87 -2.48
CA PHE A 200 -1.15 5.07 -2.47
C PHE A 200 -1.71 6.11 -3.45
N THR A 201 -1.39 7.40 -3.23
CA THR A 201 -1.99 8.52 -3.97
C THR A 201 -0.92 9.36 -4.66
N ILE A 202 -1.10 9.64 -5.94
CA ILE A 202 -0.22 10.51 -6.75
C ILE A 202 -1.12 11.52 -7.48
N GLY A 203 -1.11 12.79 -7.02
CA GLY A 203 -2.06 13.80 -7.49
C GLY A 203 -3.51 13.39 -7.21
N THR A 204 -4.39 13.41 -8.21
CA THR A 204 -5.79 12.96 -8.09
C THR A 204 -5.96 11.44 -8.20
N LYS A 205 -4.88 10.69 -8.47
CA LYS A 205 -4.94 9.26 -8.77
C LYS A 205 -4.60 8.43 -7.55
N VAL A 206 -5.55 7.59 -7.12
CA VAL A 206 -5.37 6.62 -6.06
C VAL A 206 -5.19 5.25 -6.69
N TYR A 207 -4.08 4.59 -6.38
CA TYR A 207 -3.73 3.27 -6.86
C TYR A 207 -4.10 2.25 -5.80
N PHE A 208 -4.72 1.14 -6.21
CA PHE A 208 -5.26 0.11 -5.33
C PHE A 208 -4.87 -1.27 -5.82
N GLY A 209 -4.34 -2.08 -4.91
CA GLY A 209 -3.95 -3.46 -5.18
C GLY A 209 -3.78 -4.25 -3.89
N THR A 210 -3.07 -5.37 -4.02
CA THR A 210 -2.75 -6.31 -2.93
C THR A 210 -4.02 -6.81 -2.19
N GLY A 211 -3.85 -7.36 -0.99
CA GLY A 211 -4.93 -7.97 -0.22
C GLY A 211 -5.24 -9.40 -0.65
N SER A 212 -6.21 -10.02 0.03
CA SER A 212 -6.69 -11.37 -0.28
C SER A 212 -8.21 -11.43 -0.24
N SER A 213 -8.76 -12.45 -0.90
CA SER A 213 -10.09 -12.97 -0.58
C SER A 213 -10.07 -14.48 -0.51
N ASN A 214 -10.80 -15.05 0.45
CA ASN A 214 -10.83 -16.50 0.72
C ASN A 214 -9.43 -17.15 0.86
N GLY A 215 -8.45 -16.41 1.40
CA GLY A 215 -7.07 -16.87 1.58
C GLY A 215 -6.20 -16.83 0.32
N ILE A 216 -6.69 -16.30 -0.80
CA ILE A 216 -5.94 -16.17 -2.06
C ILE A 216 -5.57 -14.69 -2.26
N ASN A 217 -4.28 -14.42 -2.49
CA ASN A 217 -3.79 -13.06 -2.77
C ASN A 217 -4.39 -12.54 -4.09
N ILE A 218 -4.87 -11.29 -4.06
CA ILE A 218 -5.47 -10.66 -5.23
C ILE A 218 -4.38 -9.97 -6.05
N LYS A 219 -4.40 -10.24 -7.35
CA LYS A 219 -3.37 -9.87 -8.32
C LYS A 219 -3.74 -8.67 -9.18
N ASP A 220 -5.01 -8.29 -9.26
CA ASP A 220 -5.40 -7.16 -10.09
C ASP A 220 -4.92 -5.82 -9.49
N PHE A 221 -4.58 -4.89 -10.38
CA PHE A 221 -4.16 -3.54 -10.02
C PHE A 221 -5.08 -2.51 -10.68
N TRP A 222 -5.43 -1.48 -9.94
CA TRP A 222 -6.43 -0.49 -10.34
C TRP A 222 -6.01 0.92 -9.98
N VAL A 223 -6.45 1.89 -10.77
CA VAL A 223 -6.38 3.31 -10.42
C VAL A 223 -7.78 3.90 -10.41
N PHE A 224 -8.09 4.64 -9.34
CA PHE A 224 -9.24 5.53 -9.25
C PHE A 224 -8.78 6.96 -9.48
N ASP A 225 -9.48 7.71 -10.33
CA ASP A 225 -9.25 9.15 -10.45
C ASP A 225 -10.31 9.91 -9.65
N THR A 226 -9.88 10.58 -8.58
CA THR A 226 -10.76 11.34 -7.68
C THR A 226 -11.37 12.59 -8.33
N ALA A 227 -10.90 13.01 -9.51
CA ALA A 227 -11.48 14.13 -10.25
C ALA A 227 -12.65 13.72 -11.17
N THR A 228 -12.64 12.48 -11.68
CA THR A 228 -13.71 11.95 -12.55
C THR A 228 -14.55 10.86 -11.89
N GLU A 229 -14.15 10.40 -10.71
CA GLU A 229 -14.74 9.31 -9.93
C GLU A 229 -14.81 7.98 -10.69
N THR A 230 -13.82 7.72 -11.54
CA THR A 230 -13.76 6.52 -12.40
C THR A 230 -12.60 5.60 -12.05
N TRP A 231 -12.88 4.29 -12.00
CA TRP A 231 -11.89 3.22 -11.92
C TRP A 231 -11.37 2.80 -13.31
N LYS A 232 -10.07 2.53 -13.42
CA LYS A 232 -9.42 1.93 -14.59
C LYS A 232 -8.52 0.77 -14.14
N LYS A 233 -8.59 -0.37 -14.83
CA LYS A 233 -7.66 -1.50 -14.60
C LYS A 233 -6.28 -1.16 -15.19
N LEU A 234 -5.24 -1.55 -14.47
CA LEU A 234 -3.83 -1.46 -14.84
C LEU A 234 -3.24 -2.86 -15.09
N SER A 235 -1.94 -2.92 -15.35
CA SER A 235 -1.18 -4.18 -15.40
C SER A 235 -1.19 -4.88 -14.05
N ASP A 236 -1.46 -6.19 -14.06
CA ASP A 236 -1.60 -6.97 -12.82
C ASP A 236 -0.27 -7.08 -12.03
N LEU A 237 -0.38 -7.21 -10.70
CA LEU A 237 0.70 -7.24 -9.72
C LEU A 237 1.63 -8.47 -9.82
N ASP A 238 1.33 -9.37 -10.76
CA ASP A 238 2.14 -10.53 -11.13
C ASP A 238 2.31 -10.67 -12.65
N ALA A 239 2.10 -9.59 -13.42
CA ALA A 239 1.98 -9.61 -14.89
C ALA A 239 3.01 -10.54 -15.59
N ASN A 240 2.52 -11.69 -16.07
CA ASN A 240 3.32 -12.74 -16.73
C ASN A 240 4.54 -13.20 -15.90
N GLU A 241 4.37 -13.37 -14.59
CA GLU A 241 5.41 -13.78 -13.62
C GLU A 241 6.57 -12.77 -13.47
N LYS A 242 6.46 -11.59 -14.08
CA LYS A 242 7.49 -10.52 -14.02
C LYS A 242 7.60 -9.87 -12.63
N TYR A 243 6.51 -9.86 -11.87
CA TYR A 243 6.39 -9.16 -10.58
C TYR A 243 5.93 -10.12 -9.48
N ASN A 244 6.29 -9.85 -8.23
CA ASN A 244 5.87 -10.63 -7.07
C ASN A 244 5.21 -9.74 -5.99
N ILE A 245 4.30 -8.85 -6.40
CA ILE A 245 3.77 -7.78 -5.53
C ILE A 245 2.53 -8.26 -4.75
N ALA A 246 1.74 -9.18 -5.31
CA ALA A 246 0.46 -9.63 -4.75
C ALA A 246 0.60 -10.36 -3.39
N ARG A 247 0.24 -9.68 -2.29
CA ARG A 247 0.37 -10.12 -0.89
C ARG A 247 -0.73 -9.53 0.01
N THR A 248 -0.84 -9.93 1.27
CA THR A 248 -1.75 -9.29 2.26
C THR A 248 -1.00 -8.40 3.24
N ASN A 249 -1.71 -7.49 3.90
CA ASN A 249 -1.21 -6.66 5.00
C ASN A 249 0.03 -5.82 4.60
N ALA A 250 0.06 -5.42 3.32
CA ALA A 250 1.13 -4.63 2.71
C ALA A 250 0.96 -3.14 3.01
N VAL A 251 2.07 -2.41 2.98
CA VAL A 251 2.10 -0.97 3.16
C VAL A 251 2.31 -0.29 1.81
N GLY A 252 1.41 0.62 1.46
CA GLY A 252 1.48 1.48 0.29
C GLY A 252 1.75 2.93 0.67
N PHE A 253 2.61 3.62 -0.06
CA PHE A 253 2.84 5.06 0.09
C PHE A 253 3.35 5.67 -1.23
N SER A 254 3.48 6.99 -1.28
CA SER A 254 4.03 7.71 -2.43
C SER A 254 5.09 8.70 -2.01
N ILE A 255 6.05 8.95 -2.91
CA ILE A 255 7.09 9.98 -2.82
C ILE A 255 7.26 10.57 -4.22
N GLY A 256 7.07 11.88 -4.35
CA GLY A 256 7.08 12.61 -5.62
C GLY A 256 6.04 12.07 -6.60
N SER A 257 6.50 11.61 -7.77
CA SER A 257 5.65 11.06 -8.83
C SER A 257 5.56 9.53 -8.83
N TYR A 258 6.03 8.86 -7.77
CA TYR A 258 6.12 7.40 -7.69
C TYR A 258 5.33 6.85 -6.51
N GLY A 259 4.82 5.63 -6.69
CA GLY A 259 4.20 4.83 -5.64
C GLY A 259 5.16 3.75 -5.15
N TYR A 260 4.97 3.28 -3.92
CA TYR A 260 5.80 2.25 -3.30
C TYR A 260 4.92 1.25 -2.59
N ILE A 261 5.25 -0.04 -2.72
CA ILE A 261 4.67 -1.13 -1.92
C ILE A 261 5.80 -1.93 -1.28
N THR A 262 5.68 -2.16 0.03
CA THR A 262 6.58 -3.01 0.81
C THR A 262 5.84 -3.69 1.98
N SER A 263 6.55 -4.50 2.77
CA SER A 263 6.01 -5.28 3.88
C SER A 263 4.87 -6.24 3.44
N GLY A 264 4.22 -6.88 4.41
CA GLY A 264 3.20 -7.90 4.18
C GLY A 264 3.80 -9.31 4.24
N GLY A 265 3.25 -10.16 5.11
CA GLY A 265 3.82 -11.47 5.42
C GLY A 265 5.25 -11.37 5.98
N THR A 266 6.16 -12.16 5.42
CA THR A 266 7.59 -12.22 5.80
C THR A 266 8.51 -11.50 4.80
N THR A 267 7.96 -10.63 3.96
CA THR A 267 8.70 -9.97 2.87
C THR A 267 9.41 -8.70 3.32
N LYS A 268 10.48 -8.35 2.61
CA LYS A 268 11.25 -7.09 2.75
C LYS A 268 11.43 -6.35 1.43
N ASP A 269 10.99 -6.91 0.30
CA ASP A 269 11.14 -6.27 -1.00
C ASP A 269 10.34 -4.95 -1.07
N ILE A 270 10.85 -4.03 -1.88
CA ILE A 270 10.20 -2.76 -2.19
C ILE A 270 10.01 -2.71 -3.69
N TRP A 271 8.77 -2.43 -4.07
CA TRP A 271 8.39 -2.21 -5.46
C TRP A 271 8.02 -0.75 -5.65
N GLU A 272 8.74 -0.05 -6.53
CA GLU A 272 8.43 1.29 -7.01
C GLU A 272 7.52 1.17 -8.24
N TYR A 273 6.42 1.92 -8.24
CA TYR A 273 5.49 2.04 -9.37
C TYR A 273 5.71 3.35 -10.12
N ASN A 274 5.90 3.25 -11.43
CA ASN A 274 5.97 4.39 -12.33
C ASN A 274 4.62 4.57 -13.08
N PRO A 275 3.84 5.62 -12.76
CA PRO A 275 2.54 5.86 -13.40
C PRO A 275 2.63 6.33 -14.85
N ALA A 276 3.81 6.76 -15.34
CA ALA A 276 3.96 7.26 -16.70
C ALA A 276 3.94 6.14 -17.76
N ASN A 277 4.26 4.91 -17.38
CA ASN A 277 4.36 3.76 -18.28
C ASN A 277 3.71 2.47 -17.74
N ASP A 278 3.05 2.51 -16.57
CA ASP A 278 2.42 1.36 -15.92
C ASP A 278 3.40 0.19 -15.65
N THR A 279 4.57 0.53 -15.08
CA THR A 279 5.61 -0.45 -14.76
C THR A 279 6.05 -0.40 -13.31
N TRP A 280 6.59 -1.53 -12.86
CA TRP A 280 7.19 -1.69 -11.54
C TRP A 280 8.67 -2.03 -11.64
N SER A 281 9.46 -1.50 -10.70
CA SER A 281 10.89 -1.76 -10.49
C SER A 281 11.14 -2.11 -9.02
N THR A 282 12.20 -2.85 -8.73
CA THR A 282 12.62 -3.13 -7.34
C THR A 282 13.57 -2.05 -6.83
N LYS A 283 13.47 -1.72 -5.55
CA LYS A 283 14.45 -0.92 -4.79
C LYS A 283 15.17 -1.81 -3.77
N THR A 284 16.11 -1.25 -3.02
CA THR A 284 16.73 -1.92 -1.87
C THR A 284 15.66 -2.46 -0.92
N ASN A 285 15.92 -3.60 -0.29
CA ASN A 285 15.00 -4.19 0.67
C ASN A 285 14.79 -3.26 1.87
N PHE A 286 13.65 -3.42 2.55
CA PHE A 286 13.39 -2.83 3.85
C PHE A 286 14.40 -3.36 4.88
N GLU A 287 15.20 -2.46 5.43
CA GLU A 287 16.34 -2.80 6.29
C GLU A 287 15.89 -3.24 7.70
N ALA A 288 14.76 -2.74 8.19
CA ALA A 288 14.12 -3.19 9.43
C ALA A 288 13.58 -4.63 9.38
N VAL A 289 13.09 -5.16 10.51
CA VAL A 289 12.48 -6.51 10.56
C VAL A 289 11.27 -6.61 9.64
N ALA A 290 11.22 -7.70 8.85
CA ALA A 290 10.09 -8.03 7.97
C ALA A 290 8.79 -8.12 8.76
N ARG A 291 7.72 -7.50 8.26
CA ARG A 291 6.51 -7.28 9.07
C ARG A 291 5.23 -7.28 8.25
N GLN A 292 4.15 -7.59 8.93
CA GLN A 292 2.78 -7.39 8.46
C GLN A 292 2.07 -6.36 9.35
N ASP A 293 0.93 -5.87 8.89
CA ASP A 293 0.04 -5.01 9.71
C ASP A 293 0.70 -3.70 10.17
N ALA A 294 1.77 -3.29 9.47
CA ALA A 294 2.41 -1.99 9.61
C ALA A 294 1.56 -0.91 8.91
N ILE A 295 1.92 0.35 9.14
CA ILE A 295 1.31 1.51 8.48
C ILE A 295 2.36 2.32 7.74
N SER A 296 1.91 3.19 6.85
CA SER A 296 2.71 4.26 6.25
C SER A 296 2.27 5.63 6.74
N ILE A 297 3.22 6.57 6.62
CA ILE A 297 3.00 8.01 6.69
C ILE A 297 3.67 8.62 5.46
N SER A 298 3.02 9.56 4.77
CA SER A 298 3.67 10.34 3.71
C SER A 298 2.99 11.70 3.54
N ASN A 299 3.80 12.75 3.39
CA ASN A 299 3.36 14.09 2.98
C ASN A 299 3.48 14.31 1.44
N GLY A 300 3.89 13.28 0.69
CA GLY A 300 4.18 13.34 -0.74
C GLY A 300 5.64 13.64 -1.09
N GLU A 301 6.44 14.15 -0.16
CA GLU A 301 7.88 14.43 -0.35
C GLU A 301 8.77 13.48 0.48
N ARG A 302 8.26 13.03 1.62
CA ARG A 302 8.90 12.10 2.57
C ARG A 302 7.92 10.97 2.88
N GLY A 303 8.40 9.73 2.88
CA GLY A 303 7.60 8.53 3.12
C GLY A 303 8.23 7.65 4.18
N PHE A 304 7.41 7.14 5.10
CA PHE A 304 7.84 6.36 6.24
C PHE A 304 7.05 5.07 6.38
N VAL A 305 7.68 4.04 6.92
CA VAL A 305 7.05 2.79 7.37
C VAL A 305 7.32 2.61 8.86
N LEU A 306 6.27 2.28 9.61
CA LEU A 306 6.33 2.17 11.06
C LEU A 306 5.31 1.16 11.60
N LEU A 307 5.52 0.75 12.85
CA LEU A 307 4.67 -0.19 13.58
C LEU A 307 4.53 -1.55 12.88
N GLY A 308 3.50 -2.31 13.22
CA GLY A 308 3.25 -3.65 12.68
C GLY A 308 3.77 -4.74 13.60
N LYS A 309 3.86 -5.96 13.06
CA LYS A 309 4.31 -7.13 13.81
C LYS A 309 5.05 -8.17 12.97
N ASN A 310 5.83 -9.00 13.67
CA ASN A 310 6.32 -10.28 13.19
C ASN A 310 6.00 -11.36 14.25
N GLY A 311 5.12 -12.30 13.92
CA GLY A 311 4.62 -13.29 14.88
C GLY A 311 3.94 -12.63 16.08
N THR A 312 4.54 -12.77 17.26
CA THR A 312 4.10 -12.16 18.52
C THR A 312 4.86 -10.88 18.91
N PHE A 313 5.85 -10.47 18.12
CA PHE A 313 6.59 -9.22 18.34
C PHE A 313 5.87 -8.07 17.63
N TYR A 314 5.60 -7.00 18.39
CA TYR A 314 4.98 -5.78 17.91
C TYR A 314 6.03 -4.68 17.91
N PHE A 315 5.97 -3.79 16.93
CA PHE A 315 7.00 -2.76 16.74
C PHE A 315 6.48 -1.36 17.03
N ASP A 316 7.39 -0.49 17.48
CA ASP A 316 7.30 0.95 17.70
C ASP A 316 8.39 1.73 16.93
N ASP A 317 9.24 1.03 16.18
CA ASP A 317 10.23 1.62 15.28
C ASP A 317 9.57 2.28 14.04
N MET A 318 10.32 3.20 13.43
CA MET A 318 9.90 4.01 12.28
C MET A 318 11.11 4.29 11.40
N TYR A 319 10.96 4.09 10.09
CA TYR A 319 12.03 4.30 9.12
C TYR A 319 11.54 5.21 8.00
N GLU A 320 12.36 6.17 7.58
CA GLU A 320 12.14 6.99 6.39
C GLU A 320 12.78 6.33 5.17
N PHE A 321 12.04 6.24 4.07
CA PHE A 321 12.58 5.73 2.80
C PHE A 321 13.12 6.87 1.93
N LYS A 322 14.36 6.73 1.47
CA LYS A 322 15.02 7.65 0.55
C LYS A 322 15.21 6.96 -0.82
N PRO A 323 14.23 7.02 -1.74
CA PRO A 323 14.18 6.17 -2.94
C PRO A 323 15.26 6.43 -4.00
N ASN A 324 16.04 7.51 -3.84
CA ASN A 324 17.07 7.96 -4.77
C ASN A 324 18.47 8.02 -4.13
N ASP A 325 18.59 7.69 -2.84
CA ASP A 325 19.87 7.66 -2.15
C ASP A 325 20.48 6.25 -2.36
N ALA A 326 21.81 6.19 -2.39
CA ALA A 326 22.50 4.89 -2.37
C ALA A 326 22.36 4.26 -0.97
N PRO A 327 22.23 2.93 -0.85
CA PRO A 327 22.24 2.27 0.45
C PRO A 327 23.58 2.54 1.15
N ASN A 328 23.52 2.93 2.42
CA ASN A 328 24.73 3.14 3.22
C ASN A 328 25.40 1.81 3.57
N SER A 329 26.74 1.79 3.63
CA SER A 329 27.52 0.59 3.98
C SER A 329 27.69 0.37 5.49
N ASP A 330 27.28 1.33 6.32
CA ASP A 330 27.75 1.48 7.71
C ASP A 330 26.65 1.91 8.71
N ASP A 331 25.37 1.77 8.36
CA ASP A 331 24.22 1.97 9.26
C ASP A 331 23.75 0.65 9.91
#